data_AF-A0A2G5BDS4-F1
#
_entry.id   AF-A0A2G5BDS4-F1
#
_cell.length_a   1.000
_cell.length_b   1.000
_cell.length_c   1.000
_cell.angle_alpha   90.00
_cell.angle_beta   90.00
_cell.angle_gamma   90.00
#
_symmetry.space_group_name_H-M   'P 1'
#
loop_
_entity.id
_entity.type
_entity.pdbx_description
1 polymer ?
#
loop_
_entity_poly.entity_id
_entity_poly.type
_entity_poly.pdbx_seq_one_letter_code
_entity_poly.pdbx_strand_id
1 'polypeptide(L)'
;MPTVTKESKRKPEVVVFDQPSSTLQKQGSSKFAYKAFMSSKISKIDAKPPKPKTEEERKEDEQNKQHDIELKELLEGKVMIEKLHESQLSGKDRHKHNTEKLARLGMKVKSKGRIPTDIYFASQRNRGTRAKRAIQDAKDRGVLNDSMKRELELVHFGKTSDNKRKSRSNDRGPNAGPGKFKDGVLHISKSHIDRINGSSKPSSRVNKQRNGAKTKKHHH
;
A
#
# COMPACT_ATOMS: atom_id res chain seq x y z
N MET A 1 86.71 -8.32 81.75
CA MET A 1 85.68 -7.26 81.64
C MET A 1 84.81 -7.57 80.43
N PRO A 2 83.49 -7.77 80.60
CA PRO A 2 82.59 -8.18 79.52
C PRO A 2 81.96 -6.96 78.83
N THR A 3 81.59 -7.08 77.56
CA THR A 3 80.30 -6.55 77.08
C THR A 3 79.78 -7.43 75.96
N VAL A 4 78.59 -7.98 76.21
CA VAL A 4 77.75 -8.73 75.26
C VAL A 4 76.84 -7.72 74.58
N THR A 5 76.94 -7.56 73.26
CA THR A 5 75.91 -6.89 72.47
C THR A 5 74.88 -7.93 72.03
N LYS A 6 73.65 -7.81 72.55
CA LYS A 6 72.49 -8.60 72.12
C LYS A 6 72.01 -8.08 70.76
N GLU A 7 72.24 -8.83 69.69
CA GLU A 7 71.54 -8.62 68.43
C GLU A 7 70.12 -9.23 68.52
N SER A 8 69.11 -8.37 68.51
CA SER A 8 67.71 -8.77 68.43
C SER A 8 67.39 -9.29 67.02
N LYS A 9 67.28 -10.61 66.85
CA LYS A 9 66.81 -11.21 65.61
C LYS A 9 65.35 -10.79 65.35
N ARG A 10 65.09 -10.08 64.24
CA ARG A 10 63.73 -9.72 63.78
C ARG A 10 63.00 -10.99 63.34
N LYS A 11 61.77 -11.19 63.79
CA LYS A 11 60.90 -12.29 63.31
C LYS A 11 60.32 -11.91 61.94
N PRO A 12 60.14 -12.86 61.01
CA PRO A 12 59.58 -12.56 59.69
C PRO A 12 58.08 -12.24 59.80
N GLU A 13 57.65 -11.22 59.06
CA GLU A 13 56.24 -10.89 58.84
C GLU A 13 55.69 -11.82 57.76
N VAL A 14 54.71 -12.64 58.12
CA VAL A 14 54.04 -13.55 57.18
C VAL A 14 52.69 -12.95 56.84
N VAL A 15 52.56 -12.42 55.63
CA VAL A 15 51.28 -11.98 55.08
C VAL A 15 50.58 -13.21 54.50
N VAL A 16 49.58 -13.71 55.21
CA VAL A 16 48.68 -14.77 54.71
C VAL A 16 47.51 -14.09 54.04
N PHE A 17 47.36 -14.31 52.73
CA PHE A 17 46.21 -13.82 51.96
C PHE A 17 45.02 -14.77 52.17
N ASP A 18 44.24 -14.54 53.23
CA ASP A 18 42.98 -15.27 53.50
C ASP A 18 41.80 -14.70 52.70
N GLN A 19 41.94 -14.67 51.38
CA GLN A 19 40.82 -14.39 50.48
C GLN A 19 40.84 -15.44 49.38
N PRO A 20 39.80 -16.28 49.22
CA PRO A 20 39.65 -17.03 47.99
C PRO A 20 39.37 -15.99 46.88
N SER A 21 40.40 -15.59 46.15
CA SER A 21 40.28 -14.73 44.97
C SER A 21 39.52 -15.39 43.80
N SER A 22 38.72 -16.43 44.08
CA SER A 22 37.98 -17.22 43.10
C SER A 22 36.46 -17.02 43.14
N THR A 23 35.95 -16.08 43.94
CA THR A 23 34.72 -15.36 43.58
C THR A 23 35.04 -14.07 42.84
N LEU A 24 35.98 -14.13 41.89
CA LEU A 24 35.71 -13.44 40.63
C LEU A 24 34.42 -14.05 40.13
N GLN A 25 33.29 -13.42 40.47
CA GLN A 25 32.05 -13.64 39.74
C GLN A 25 32.48 -13.65 38.29
N LYS A 26 32.37 -14.80 37.62
CA LYS A 26 32.43 -14.87 36.16
C LYS A 26 31.20 -14.09 35.69
N GLN A 27 31.27 -12.77 35.80
CA GLN A 27 30.59 -11.82 34.96
C GLN A 27 31.18 -12.12 33.58
N GLY A 28 30.72 -13.22 32.97
CA GLY A 28 31.00 -13.50 31.58
C GLY A 28 30.50 -12.24 30.88
N SER A 29 31.43 -11.40 30.43
CA SER A 29 31.11 -10.10 29.87
C SER A 29 30.00 -10.35 28.86
N SER A 30 28.81 -9.78 29.10
CA SER A 30 27.66 -10.03 28.24
C SER A 30 28.10 -9.85 26.78
N LYS A 31 27.58 -10.64 25.85
CA LYS A 31 27.97 -10.55 24.42
C LYS A 31 27.91 -9.10 23.90
N PHE A 32 27.03 -8.30 24.50
CA PHE A 32 26.95 -6.85 24.32
C PHE A 32 28.16 -6.11 24.90
N ALA A 33 28.51 -6.30 26.18
CA ALA A 33 29.70 -5.69 26.80
C ALA A 33 31.00 -6.03 26.07
N TYR A 34 31.17 -7.30 25.65
CA TYR A 34 32.33 -7.71 24.86
C TYR A 34 32.38 -6.98 23.50
N LYS A 35 31.25 -6.89 22.79
CA LYS A 35 31.15 -6.17 21.51
C LYS A 35 31.32 -4.66 21.64
N ALA A 36 30.84 -4.07 22.74
CA ALA A 36 31.00 -2.66 23.04
C ALA A 36 32.48 -2.33 23.28
N PHE A 37 33.14 -3.13 24.13
CA PHE A 37 34.55 -2.99 24.46
C PHE A 37 35.47 -3.24 23.27
N MET A 38 35.19 -4.25 22.43
CA MET A 38 35.96 -4.54 21.21
C MET A 38 35.67 -3.58 20.05
N SER A 39 34.72 -2.66 20.19
CA SER A 39 34.44 -1.69 19.14
C SER A 39 35.35 -0.47 19.27
N SER A 40 35.83 0.06 18.15
CA SER A 40 36.63 1.28 18.11
C SER A 40 35.89 2.56 18.53
N LYS A 41 34.60 2.48 18.88
CA LYS A 41 33.76 3.62 19.24
C LYS A 41 33.54 3.64 20.75
N ILE A 42 34.26 4.53 21.42
CA ILE A 42 34.25 4.71 22.89
C ILE A 42 32.82 5.00 23.41
N SER A 43 31.98 5.66 22.59
CA SER A 43 30.57 5.93 22.91
C SER A 43 29.69 4.69 23.12
N LYS A 44 30.17 3.49 22.79
CA LYS A 44 29.44 2.24 23.00
C LYS A 44 29.69 1.59 24.36
N ILE A 45 30.72 2.01 25.09
CA ILE A 45 31.11 1.43 26.38
C ILE A 45 30.04 1.73 27.45
N ASP A 46 29.46 2.93 27.42
CA ASP A 46 28.40 3.36 28.34
C ASP A 46 26.98 3.17 27.78
N ALA A 47 26.84 2.54 26.61
CA ALA A 47 25.54 2.35 25.98
C ALA A 47 24.73 1.29 26.74
N LYS A 48 23.50 1.64 27.15
CA LYS A 48 22.59 0.69 27.79
C LYS A 48 22.27 -0.47 26.82
N PRO A 49 22.30 -1.74 27.26
CA PRO A 49 21.98 -2.86 26.39
C PRO A 49 20.56 -2.71 25.81
N PRO A 50 20.34 -3.08 24.54
CA PRO A 50 19.01 -3.08 23.96
C PRO A 50 18.10 -3.98 24.80
N LYS A 51 16.88 -3.52 25.07
CA LYS A 51 15.90 -4.29 25.83
C LYS A 51 15.67 -5.64 25.11
N PRO A 52 15.59 -6.76 25.84
CA PRO A 52 15.22 -8.02 25.23
C PRO A 52 13.86 -7.85 24.56
N LYS A 53 13.72 -8.34 23.32
CA LYS A 53 12.44 -8.33 22.59
C LYS A 53 11.36 -8.90 23.49
N THR A 54 10.26 -8.17 23.64
CA THR A 54 9.08 -8.65 24.38
C THR A 54 8.54 -9.92 23.73
N GLU A 55 7.82 -10.76 24.49
CA GLU A 55 7.22 -11.97 23.93
C GLU A 55 6.27 -11.67 22.77
N GLU A 56 5.65 -10.49 22.79
CA GLU A 56 4.79 -9.98 21.71
C GLU A 56 5.59 -9.70 20.43
N GLU A 57 6.74 -9.02 20.51
CA GLU A 57 7.62 -8.78 19.36
C GLU A 57 8.18 -10.08 18.78
N ARG A 58 8.40 -11.10 19.61
CA ARG A 58 8.83 -12.43 19.14
C ARG A 58 7.72 -13.16 18.38
N LYS A 59 6.48 -13.10 18.89
CA LYS A 59 5.31 -13.67 18.21
C LYS A 59 5.04 -12.95 16.89
N GLU A 60 5.18 -11.64 16.85
CA GLU A 60 5.06 -10.85 15.62
C GLU A 60 6.16 -11.20 14.60
N ASP A 61 7.41 -11.35 15.05
CA ASP A 61 8.51 -11.82 14.20
C ASP A 61 8.26 -13.24 13.63
N GLU A 62 7.65 -14.13 14.42
CA GLU A 62 7.29 -15.48 13.98
C GLU A 62 6.13 -15.47 12.97
N GLN A 63 5.11 -14.65 13.21
CA GLN A 63 4.00 -14.45 12.27
C GLN A 63 4.49 -13.84 10.95
N ASN A 64 5.37 -12.84 11.00
CA ASN A 64 5.96 -12.23 9.80
C ASN A 64 6.77 -13.26 9.00
N LYS A 65 7.52 -14.15 9.67
CA LYS A 65 8.21 -15.26 8.98
C LYS A 65 7.23 -16.24 8.34
N GLN A 66 6.12 -16.56 9.01
CA GLN A 66 5.08 -17.43 8.44
C GLN A 66 4.44 -16.79 7.21
N HIS A 67 4.11 -15.50 7.27
CA HIS A 67 3.60 -14.74 6.12
C HIS A 67 4.60 -14.69 4.97
N ASP A 68 5.90 -14.53 5.25
CA ASP A 68 6.95 -14.56 4.23
C ASP A 68 7.08 -15.95 3.58
N ILE A 69 6.90 -17.03 4.35
CA ILE A 69 6.90 -18.41 3.83
C ILE A 69 5.67 -18.62 2.93
N GLU A 70 4.48 -18.27 3.40
CA GLU A 70 3.23 -18.37 2.65
C GLU A 70 3.29 -17.57 1.34
N LEU A 71 3.85 -16.36 1.40
CA LEU A 71 4.05 -15.52 0.22
C LEU A 71 5.00 -16.17 -0.79
N LYS A 72 6.11 -16.77 -0.34
CA LYS A 72 7.06 -17.47 -1.21
C LYS A 72 6.42 -18.68 -1.87
N GLU A 73 5.71 -19.50 -1.11
CA GLU A 73 4.98 -20.66 -1.63
C GLU A 73 3.96 -20.25 -2.69
N LEU A 74 3.21 -19.17 -2.45
CA LEU A 74 2.24 -18.63 -3.39
C LEU A 74 2.91 -18.09 -4.66
N LEU A 75 4.06 -17.41 -4.54
CA LEU A 75 4.83 -16.91 -5.68
C LEU A 75 5.40 -18.07 -6.51
N GLU A 76 5.95 -19.08 -5.87
CA GLU A 76 6.48 -20.29 -6.53
C GLU A 76 5.36 -21.07 -7.23
N GLY A 77 4.23 -21.29 -6.56
CA GLY A 77 3.05 -21.94 -7.12
C GLY A 77 2.49 -21.19 -8.33
N LYS A 78 2.39 -19.85 -8.26
CA LYS A 78 1.98 -19.02 -9.40
C LYS A 78 2.95 -19.16 -10.57
N VAL A 79 4.26 -19.16 -10.31
CA VAL A 79 5.28 -19.37 -11.36
C VAL A 79 5.17 -20.75 -11.99
N MET A 80 4.91 -21.80 -11.21
CA MET A 80 4.73 -23.16 -11.74
C MET A 80 3.46 -23.26 -12.60
N ILE A 81 2.34 -22.73 -12.12
CA ILE A 81 1.07 -22.69 -12.87
C ILE A 81 1.25 -21.91 -14.16
N GLU A 82 1.92 -20.75 -14.11
CA GLU A 82 2.21 -19.94 -15.30
C GLU A 82 3.10 -20.69 -16.30
N LYS A 83 4.15 -21.37 -15.85
CA LYS A 83 5.04 -22.15 -16.72
C LYS A 83 4.32 -23.34 -17.36
N LEU A 84 3.47 -24.02 -16.62
CA LEU A 84 2.65 -25.13 -17.13
C LEU A 84 1.63 -24.63 -18.15
N HIS A 85 1.01 -23.48 -17.90
CA HIS A 85 0.12 -22.84 -18.85
C HIS A 85 0.88 -22.40 -20.13
N GLU A 86 2.06 -21.80 -19.97
CA GLU A 86 2.91 -21.37 -21.09
C GLU A 86 3.47 -22.56 -21.92
N SER A 87 3.65 -23.74 -21.32
CA SER A 87 4.11 -24.95 -22.03
C SER A 87 2.99 -25.64 -22.80
N GLN A 88 1.75 -25.56 -22.31
CA GLN A 88 0.56 -26.08 -23.00
C GLN A 88 0.11 -25.17 -24.16
N LEU A 89 0.43 -23.88 -24.10
CA LEU A 89 0.06 -22.91 -25.13
C LEU A 89 0.94 -23.02 -26.38
N SER A 90 0.28 -23.14 -27.54
CA SER A 90 0.95 -23.04 -28.86
C SER A 90 1.63 -21.69 -29.06
N GLY A 91 2.68 -21.62 -29.88
CA GLY A 91 3.54 -20.42 -30.03
C GLY A 91 2.78 -19.10 -30.23
N LYS A 92 1.74 -19.08 -31.08
CA LYS A 92 0.91 -17.87 -31.30
C LYS A 92 0.11 -17.48 -30.05
N ASP A 93 -0.45 -18.44 -29.35
CA ASP A 93 -1.25 -18.20 -28.15
C ASP A 93 -0.37 -17.89 -26.93
N ARG A 94 0.82 -18.49 -26.86
CA ARG A 94 1.87 -18.13 -25.90
C ARG A 94 2.30 -16.67 -26.07
N HIS A 95 2.47 -16.19 -27.32
CA HIS A 95 2.75 -14.78 -27.56
C HIS A 95 1.61 -13.87 -27.09
N LYS A 96 0.34 -14.21 -27.37
CA LYS A 96 -0.82 -13.43 -26.88
C LYS A 96 -0.84 -13.41 -25.35
N HIS A 97 -0.72 -14.57 -24.71
CA HIS A 97 -0.67 -14.69 -23.25
C HIS A 97 0.42 -13.81 -22.65
N ASN A 98 1.63 -13.84 -23.20
CA ASN A 98 2.73 -13.02 -22.73
C ASN A 98 2.47 -11.52 -22.95
N THR A 99 1.87 -11.13 -24.08
CA THR A 99 1.47 -9.73 -24.30
C THR A 99 0.39 -9.25 -23.33
N GLU A 100 -0.57 -10.12 -22.98
CA GLU A 100 -1.60 -9.83 -21.99
C GLU A 100 -1.02 -9.75 -20.57
N LYS A 101 -0.08 -10.64 -20.22
CA LYS A 101 0.67 -10.60 -18.96
C LYS A 101 1.42 -9.28 -18.82
N LEU A 102 2.15 -8.87 -19.85
CA LEU A 102 2.83 -7.58 -19.86
C LEU A 102 1.85 -6.41 -19.77
N ALA A 103 0.70 -6.48 -20.42
CA ALA A 103 -0.35 -5.47 -20.30
C ALA A 103 -0.91 -5.36 -18.87
N ARG A 104 -1.13 -6.50 -18.20
CA ARG A 104 -1.55 -6.57 -16.79
C ARG A 104 -0.50 -5.98 -15.85
N LEU A 105 0.78 -6.16 -16.16
CA LEU A 105 1.91 -5.56 -15.44
C LEU A 105 2.10 -4.06 -15.74
N GLY A 106 1.26 -3.46 -16.58
CA GLY A 106 1.27 -2.02 -16.86
C GLY A 106 1.95 -1.60 -18.16
N MET A 107 2.41 -2.56 -18.99
CA MET A 107 2.95 -2.24 -20.30
C MET A 107 1.83 -1.77 -21.23
N LYS A 108 1.99 -0.57 -21.82
CA LYS A 108 1.05 -0.08 -22.84
C LYS A 108 1.18 -0.94 -24.09
N VAL A 109 0.15 -1.74 -24.37
CA VAL A 109 0.10 -2.53 -25.61
C VAL A 109 0.12 -1.57 -26.79
N LYS A 110 1.14 -1.69 -27.64
CA LYS A 110 1.23 -0.89 -28.87
C LYS A 110 -0.04 -1.11 -29.68
N SER A 111 -0.71 -0.02 -30.05
CA SER A 111 -1.87 -0.12 -30.92
C SER A 111 -1.43 -0.75 -32.24
N LYS A 112 -2.35 -1.49 -32.87
CA LYS A 112 -2.17 -1.95 -34.25
C LYS A 112 -1.71 -0.75 -35.10
N GLY A 113 -0.80 -0.97 -36.05
CA GLY A 113 -0.23 0.08 -36.90
C GLY A 113 -1.30 0.93 -37.59
N ARG A 114 -0.91 2.05 -38.22
CA ARG A 114 -1.86 2.98 -38.86
C ARG A 114 -2.77 2.22 -39.85
N ILE A 115 -4.05 2.12 -39.50
CA ILE A 115 -5.10 1.52 -40.34
C ILE A 115 -5.79 2.65 -41.12
N PRO A 116 -6.07 2.49 -42.42
CA PRO A 116 -6.93 3.41 -43.16
C PRO A 116 -8.29 3.62 -42.47
N THR A 117 -8.83 4.84 -42.59
CA THR A 117 -10.08 5.25 -41.92
C THR A 117 -11.25 4.35 -42.27
N ASP A 118 -11.39 4.00 -43.54
CA ASP A 118 -12.54 3.25 -44.04
C ASP A 118 -12.54 1.81 -43.49
N ILE A 119 -11.36 1.19 -43.50
CA ILE A 119 -11.15 -0.14 -42.92
C ILE A 119 -11.40 -0.12 -41.41
N TYR A 120 -10.96 0.95 -40.73
CA TYR A 120 -11.21 1.11 -39.30
C TYR A 120 -12.71 1.18 -38.99
N PHE A 121 -13.47 2.03 -39.69
CA PHE A 121 -14.91 2.14 -39.48
C PHE A 121 -15.66 0.87 -39.89
N ALA A 122 -15.28 0.23 -40.99
CA ALA A 122 -15.84 -1.05 -41.40
C ALA A 122 -15.59 -2.13 -40.33
N SER A 123 -14.37 -2.21 -39.80
CA SER A 123 -14.02 -3.13 -38.70
C SER A 123 -14.86 -2.87 -37.46
N GLN A 124 -15.05 -1.60 -37.08
CA GLN A 124 -15.86 -1.23 -35.92
C GLN A 124 -17.35 -1.58 -36.10
N ARG A 125 -17.92 -1.27 -37.27
CA ARG A 125 -19.31 -1.66 -37.59
C ARG A 125 -19.47 -3.18 -37.53
N ASN A 126 -18.53 -3.92 -38.11
CA ASN A 126 -18.53 -5.39 -38.11
C ASN A 126 -18.37 -6.01 -36.72
N ARG A 127 -17.67 -5.34 -35.79
CA ARG A 127 -17.64 -5.77 -34.38
C ARG A 127 -19.00 -5.58 -33.73
N GLY A 128 -19.65 -4.44 -33.99
CA GLY A 128 -20.97 -4.17 -33.44
C GLY A 128 -22.07 -5.09 -33.96
N THR A 129 -22.04 -5.45 -35.25
CA THR A 129 -23.00 -6.42 -35.80
C THR A 129 -22.78 -7.81 -35.22
N ARG A 130 -21.53 -8.27 -35.06
CA ARG A 130 -21.21 -9.53 -34.39
C ARG A 130 -21.67 -9.55 -32.94
N ALA A 131 -21.43 -8.48 -32.20
CA ALA A 131 -21.88 -8.36 -30.81
C ALA A 131 -23.41 -8.44 -30.70
N LYS A 132 -24.13 -7.69 -31.54
CA LYS A 132 -25.60 -7.74 -31.59
C LYS A 132 -26.12 -9.12 -31.94
N ARG A 133 -25.48 -9.80 -32.91
CA ARG A 133 -25.82 -11.17 -33.28
C ARG A 133 -25.59 -12.14 -32.13
N ALA A 134 -24.44 -12.09 -31.47
CA ALA A 134 -24.15 -12.95 -30.32
C ALA A 134 -25.14 -12.73 -29.15
N ILE A 135 -25.52 -11.47 -28.89
CA ILE A 135 -26.54 -11.14 -27.90
C ILE A 135 -27.91 -11.70 -28.32
N GLN A 136 -28.27 -11.57 -29.60
CA GLN A 136 -29.53 -12.10 -30.11
C GLN A 136 -29.57 -13.63 -30.05
N ASP A 137 -28.51 -14.30 -30.50
CA ASP A 137 -28.38 -15.76 -30.41
C ASP A 137 -28.51 -16.25 -28.95
N ALA A 138 -27.94 -15.50 -27.98
CA ALA A 138 -28.09 -15.81 -26.55
C ALA A 138 -29.51 -15.56 -26.02
N LYS A 139 -30.23 -14.56 -26.55
CA LYS A 139 -31.65 -14.32 -26.24
C LYS A 139 -32.52 -15.44 -26.78
N ASP A 140 -32.29 -15.82 -28.03
CA ASP A 140 -33.07 -16.85 -28.72
C ASP A 140 -32.89 -18.22 -28.03
N ARG A 141 -31.72 -18.46 -27.44
CA ARG A 141 -31.44 -19.64 -26.59
C ARG A 141 -31.98 -19.53 -25.16
N GLY A 142 -32.53 -18.38 -24.77
CA GLY A 142 -33.07 -18.15 -23.41
C GLY A 142 -32.00 -18.08 -22.31
N VAL A 143 -30.71 -17.98 -22.66
CA VAL A 143 -29.63 -17.96 -21.66
C VAL A 143 -29.25 -16.53 -21.28
N LEU A 144 -29.59 -15.52 -22.10
CA LEU A 144 -29.15 -14.14 -21.88
C LEU A 144 -29.49 -13.61 -20.48
N ASN A 145 -28.46 -13.18 -19.75
CA ASN A 145 -28.56 -12.38 -18.53
C ASN A 145 -27.73 -11.09 -18.68
N ASP A 146 -27.89 -10.15 -17.74
CA ASP A 146 -27.22 -8.85 -17.81
C ASP A 146 -25.68 -8.97 -17.70
N SER A 147 -25.17 -9.95 -16.94
CA SER A 147 -23.72 -10.17 -16.83
C SER A 147 -23.12 -10.68 -18.15
N MET A 148 -23.74 -11.67 -18.78
CA MET A 148 -23.30 -12.21 -20.07
C MET A 148 -23.48 -11.20 -21.19
N LYS A 149 -24.53 -10.38 -21.17
CA LYS A 149 -24.65 -9.27 -22.13
C LYS A 149 -23.42 -8.37 -22.05
N ARG A 150 -23.01 -7.99 -20.84
CA ARG A 150 -21.81 -7.17 -20.62
C ARG A 150 -20.55 -7.89 -21.07
N GLU A 151 -20.40 -9.19 -20.78
CA GLU A 151 -19.26 -9.98 -21.20
C GLU A 151 -19.16 -10.08 -22.73
N LEU A 152 -20.26 -10.37 -23.41
CA LEU A 152 -20.33 -10.41 -24.88
C LEU A 152 -19.98 -9.04 -25.49
N GLU A 153 -20.48 -7.95 -24.91
CA GLU A 153 -20.10 -6.60 -25.32
C GLU A 153 -18.60 -6.35 -25.11
N LEU A 154 -18.02 -6.76 -23.98
CA LEU A 154 -16.59 -6.62 -23.69
C LEU A 154 -15.70 -7.44 -24.62
N VAL A 155 -16.11 -8.65 -25.00
CA VAL A 155 -15.38 -9.51 -25.94
C VAL A 155 -15.27 -8.85 -27.32
N HIS A 156 -16.34 -8.21 -27.78
CA HIS A 156 -16.39 -7.64 -29.13
C HIS A 156 -15.91 -6.19 -29.22
N PHE A 157 -16.21 -5.35 -28.23
CA PHE A 157 -15.85 -3.93 -28.22
C PHE A 157 -14.59 -3.62 -27.41
N GLY A 158 -14.11 -4.55 -26.57
CA GLY A 158 -13.03 -4.33 -25.61
C GLY A 158 -13.49 -3.50 -24.40
N LYS A 159 -12.60 -3.32 -23.41
CA LYS A 159 -12.84 -2.50 -22.20
C LYS A 159 -13.03 -0.99 -22.48
N THR A 160 -13.03 -0.56 -23.74
CA THR A 160 -12.81 0.85 -24.12
C THR A 160 -14.07 1.66 -24.44
N SER A 161 -15.27 1.16 -24.18
CA SER A 161 -16.50 1.92 -24.49
C SER A 161 -17.43 2.17 -23.31
N ASP A 162 -16.96 2.06 -22.07
CA ASP A 162 -17.69 2.65 -20.95
C ASP A 162 -17.55 4.18 -21.02
N ASN A 163 -18.47 4.78 -21.78
CA ASN A 163 -19.17 5.98 -21.38
C ASN A 163 -18.35 7.24 -21.09
N LYS A 164 -17.26 7.51 -21.84
CA LYS A 164 -16.70 8.89 -21.89
C LYS A 164 -17.73 9.92 -22.41
N ARG A 165 -18.85 9.45 -22.98
CA ARG A 165 -20.02 10.30 -23.32
C ARG A 165 -20.97 10.54 -22.15
N LYS A 166 -21.05 9.68 -21.12
CA LYS A 166 -21.92 9.92 -19.94
C LYS A 166 -21.28 10.85 -18.90
N SER A 167 -19.97 11.06 -18.94
CA SER A 167 -19.31 12.05 -18.08
C SER A 167 -19.29 13.45 -18.69
N ARG A 168 -19.90 13.66 -19.87
CA ARG A 168 -20.17 15.02 -20.33
C ARG A 168 -21.24 15.56 -19.43
N SER A 169 -20.83 16.28 -18.39
CA SER A 169 -21.72 17.15 -17.64
C SER A 169 -22.56 17.88 -18.67
N ASN A 170 -23.88 17.70 -18.62
CA ASN A 170 -24.78 18.46 -19.47
C ASN A 170 -24.40 19.93 -19.31
N ASP A 171 -24.21 20.62 -20.43
CA ASP A 171 -23.97 22.05 -20.41
C ASP A 171 -25.14 22.69 -19.66
N ARG A 172 -24.83 23.36 -18.55
CA ARG A 172 -25.85 23.99 -17.70
C ARG A 172 -26.34 25.31 -18.30
N GLY A 173 -25.84 25.66 -19.49
CA GLY A 173 -26.13 26.93 -20.14
C GLY A 173 -25.52 28.11 -19.36
N PRO A 174 -25.83 29.35 -19.77
CA PRO A 174 -25.41 30.52 -19.03
C PRO A 174 -26.01 30.51 -17.62
N ASN A 175 -25.16 30.61 -16.59
CA ASN A 175 -25.59 30.64 -15.19
C ASN A 175 -26.41 31.90 -14.91
N ALA A 176 -27.74 31.76 -14.78
CA ALA A 176 -28.64 32.87 -14.47
C ALA A 176 -28.58 33.27 -12.99
N GLY A 177 -27.71 34.23 -12.66
CA GLY A 177 -27.78 35.10 -11.47
C GLY A 177 -28.03 34.42 -10.11
N PRO A 178 -28.42 35.19 -9.08
CA PRO A 178 -28.72 34.63 -7.78
C PRO A 178 -30.16 34.11 -7.71
N GLY A 179 -30.33 32.84 -8.00
CA GLY A 179 -31.60 32.15 -7.84
C GLY A 179 -31.57 30.77 -8.48
N LYS A 180 -32.58 29.95 -8.20
CA LYS A 180 -32.78 28.67 -8.89
C LYS A 180 -33.98 28.81 -9.81
N PHE A 181 -33.75 28.72 -11.12
CA PHE A 181 -34.85 28.65 -12.07
C PHE A 181 -35.39 27.22 -12.09
N LYS A 182 -36.67 27.04 -11.75
CA LYS A 182 -37.34 25.74 -11.77
C LYS A 182 -38.78 25.95 -12.25
N ASP A 183 -39.23 25.12 -13.18
CA ASP A 183 -40.62 25.11 -13.68
C ASP A 183 -41.09 26.49 -14.22
N GLY A 184 -40.20 27.25 -14.86
CA GLY A 184 -40.52 28.58 -15.41
C GLY A 184 -40.51 29.71 -14.38
N VAL A 185 -40.21 29.42 -13.11
CA VAL A 185 -40.25 30.39 -12.01
C VAL A 185 -38.87 30.54 -11.36
N LEU A 186 -38.46 31.80 -11.14
CA LEU A 186 -37.22 32.13 -10.43
C LEU A 186 -37.43 32.02 -8.92
N HIS A 187 -36.80 31.02 -8.30
CA HIS A 187 -36.82 30.85 -6.85
C HIS A 187 -35.65 31.60 -6.21
N ILE A 188 -35.95 32.63 -5.44
CA ILE A 188 -34.96 33.42 -4.69
C ILE A 188 -35.13 33.12 -3.20
N SER A 189 -34.03 32.79 -2.51
CA SER A 189 -34.07 32.58 -1.06
C SER A 189 -34.28 33.90 -0.32
N LYS A 190 -35.09 33.91 0.75
CA LYS A 190 -35.29 35.09 1.62
C LYS A 190 -33.97 35.72 2.06
N SER A 191 -32.99 34.91 2.48
CA SER A 191 -31.65 35.40 2.86
C SER A 191 -30.87 36.11 1.74
N HIS A 192 -31.25 35.91 0.48
CA HIS A 192 -30.67 36.63 -0.65
C HIS A 192 -31.42 37.95 -0.88
N ILE A 193 -32.75 37.94 -0.74
CA ILE A 193 -33.60 39.14 -0.73
C ILE A 193 -33.14 40.08 0.41
N ASP A 194 -32.93 39.54 1.61
CA ASP A 194 -32.49 40.31 2.78
C ASP A 194 -31.08 40.89 2.60
N ARG A 195 -30.19 40.20 1.86
CA ARG A 195 -28.84 40.73 1.52
C ARG A 195 -28.88 41.86 0.49
N ILE A 196 -29.81 41.80 -0.47
CA ILE A 196 -29.98 42.86 -1.47
C ILE A 196 -30.66 44.07 -0.84
N ASN A 197 -31.73 43.84 -0.08
CA ASN A 197 -32.51 44.91 0.55
C ASN A 197 -31.82 45.51 1.78
N GLY A 198 -31.01 44.72 2.49
CA GLY A 198 -30.16 45.18 3.57
C GLY A 198 -28.87 45.79 3.03
N SER A 199 -28.96 47.01 2.50
CA SER A 199 -27.77 47.80 2.12
C SER A 199 -26.79 47.90 3.30
N SER A 200 -25.57 47.40 3.08
CA SER A 200 -24.31 47.70 3.77
C SER A 200 -24.26 47.66 5.32
N LYS A 201 -23.83 46.51 5.86
CA LYS A 201 -22.73 46.50 6.83
C LYS A 201 -21.63 45.56 6.33
N PRO A 202 -20.39 46.04 6.11
CA PRO A 202 -19.28 45.17 5.75
C PRO A 202 -18.91 44.33 6.97
N SER A 203 -19.55 43.17 7.11
CA SER A 203 -19.16 42.18 8.12
C SER A 203 -17.88 41.51 7.65
N SER A 204 -16.74 42.08 8.04
CA SER A 204 -15.47 41.40 8.12
C SER A 204 -15.63 40.11 8.94
N ARG A 205 -15.64 38.94 8.30
CA ARG A 205 -15.42 37.66 8.98
C ARG A 205 -15.02 36.56 8.00
N VAL A 206 -13.71 36.42 7.88
CA VAL A 206 -12.93 35.17 7.93
C VAL A 206 -13.71 33.91 7.54
N ASN A 207 -13.41 33.44 6.33
CA ASN A 207 -13.85 32.17 5.79
C ASN A 207 -13.16 31.01 6.55
N LYS A 208 -13.74 30.55 7.67
CA LYS A 208 -13.29 29.33 8.35
C LYS A 208 -13.88 28.12 7.64
N GLN A 209 -13.12 27.59 6.68
CA GLN A 209 -13.36 26.29 6.07
C GLN A 209 -13.55 25.23 7.18
N ARG A 210 -14.78 24.72 7.33
CA ARG A 210 -15.05 23.51 8.11
C ARG A 210 -14.66 22.30 7.26
N ASN A 211 -13.40 21.88 7.37
CA ASN A 211 -13.03 20.51 7.05
C ASN A 211 -13.65 19.59 8.11
N GLY A 212 -14.49 18.66 7.68
CA GLY A 212 -15.14 17.67 8.52
C GLY A 212 -14.11 16.68 9.09
N ALA A 213 -13.74 16.87 10.36
CA ALA A 213 -13.08 15.84 11.15
C ALA A 213 -14.16 15.00 11.87
N LYS A 214 -14.31 13.75 11.45
CA LYS A 214 -15.09 12.72 12.16
C LYS A 214 -14.34 12.36 13.45
N THR A 215 -14.88 12.68 14.61
CA THR A 215 -14.40 12.13 15.88
C THR A 215 -15.08 10.78 16.14
N LYS A 216 -14.29 9.70 16.16
CA LYS A 216 -14.68 8.40 16.74
C LYS A 216 -14.77 8.58 18.25
N LYS A 217 -15.93 8.26 18.84
CA LYS A 217 -16.07 8.06 20.29
C LYS A 217 -15.51 6.69 20.66
N HIS A 218 -14.55 6.66 21.59
CA HIS A 218 -14.24 5.47 22.38
C HIS A 218 -15.19 5.48 23.59
N HIS A 219 -15.91 4.38 23.79
CA HIS A 219 -16.54 4.08 25.08
C HIS A 219 -15.56 3.22 25.88
N HIS A 220 -15.43 3.60 27.16
CA HIS A 220 -14.89 2.78 28.23
C HIS A 220 -15.69 1.50 28.42
#